data_AF-A0A932V8E0-F1
#
_entry.id   AF-A0A932V8E0-F1
#
_cell.length_a   1.000
_cell.length_b   1.000
_cell.length_c   1.000
_cell.angle_alpha   90.00
_cell.angle_beta   90.00
_cell.angle_gamma   90.00
#
_symmetry.space_group_name_H-M   'P 1'
#
loop_
_entity.id
_entity.type
_entity.pdbx_description
1 polymer ?
#
loop_
_entity_poly.entity_id
_entity_poly.type
_entity_poly.pdbx_seq_one_letter_code
_entity_poly.pdbx_strand_id
1 'polypeptide(L)'
;MPPQTLFTVIVFNSLVAFFILAALIVWKRPQLWLTMLTIFLGALVGWIDVGANEVILPVFLLLAFGFFIAFARPRSAWLHALFFAMWIPIFGFLAFALQVAPSARPIESFIAFIPAFIGAGAGVVTRQMASKVQNLEIGP
;
A
#
# COMPACT_ATOMS: atom_id res chain seq x y z
N MET A 1 -7.80 0.50 -29.18
CA MET A 1 -7.40 1.31 -28.00
C MET A 1 -5.92 1.08 -27.76
N PRO A 2 -5.14 2.12 -27.37
CA PRO A 2 -3.76 1.93 -26.95
C PRO A 2 -3.68 0.92 -25.79
N PRO A 3 -2.64 0.06 -25.74
CA PRO A 3 -2.48 -0.95 -24.68
C PRO A 3 -2.43 -0.31 -23.28
N GLN A 4 -1.85 0.89 -23.17
CA GLN A 4 -1.86 1.70 -21.95
C GLN A 4 -3.28 2.08 -21.50
N THR A 5 -4.15 2.50 -22.42
CA THR A 5 -5.53 2.86 -22.08
C THR A 5 -6.31 1.64 -21.61
N LEU A 6 -6.14 0.49 -22.26
CA LEU A 6 -6.79 -0.76 -21.86
C LEU A 6 -6.32 -1.19 -20.46
N PHE A 7 -5.02 -1.15 -20.20
CA PHE A 7 -4.45 -1.46 -18.89
C PHE A 7 -5.06 -0.57 -17.80
N THR A 8 -5.05 0.75 -17.99
CA THR A 8 -5.61 1.71 -17.02
C THR A 8 -7.08 1.46 -16.76
N VAL A 9 -7.88 1.21 -17.80
CA VAL A 9 -9.31 0.89 -17.66
C VAL A 9 -9.52 -0.40 -16.87
N ILE A 10 -8.78 -1.47 -17.20
CA ILE A 10 -8.91 -2.76 -16.52
C ILE A 10 -8.53 -2.65 -15.03
N VAL A 11 -7.39 -2.02 -14.73
CA VAL A 11 -6.92 -1.85 -13.36
C VAL A 11 -7.87 -0.98 -12.56
N PHE A 12 -8.32 0.15 -13.11
CA PHE A 12 -9.28 1.02 -12.45
C PHE A 12 -10.60 0.30 -12.13
N ASN A 13 -11.18 -0.40 -13.10
CA ASN A 13 -12.41 -1.17 -12.86
C ASN A 13 -12.20 -2.28 -11.83
N SER A 14 -11.03 -2.92 -11.82
CA SER A 14 -10.67 -3.93 -10.82
C SER A 14 -10.56 -3.33 -9.42
N LEU A 15 -10.00 -2.12 -9.28
CA LEU A 15 -9.94 -1.40 -8.00
C LEU A 15 -11.35 -1.02 -7.50
N VAL A 16 -12.24 -0.58 -8.38
CA VAL A 16 -13.64 -0.27 -8.02
C VAL A 16 -14.38 -1.54 -7.58
N ALA A 17 -14.25 -2.63 -8.34
CA ALA A 17 -14.84 -3.92 -7.98
C ALA A 17 -14.29 -4.43 -6.64
N PHE A 18 -12.97 -4.33 -6.43
CA PHE A 18 -12.33 -4.68 -5.17
C PHE A 18 -12.85 -3.83 -4.01
N PHE A 19 -13.03 -2.52 -4.20
CA PHE A 19 -13.56 -1.63 -3.17
C PHE A 19 -14.97 -2.08 -2.72
N ILE A 20 -15.84 -2.42 -3.66
CA ILE A 20 -17.19 -2.92 -3.35
C ILE A 20 -17.11 -4.26 -2.60
N LEU A 21 -16.29 -5.20 -3.07
CA LEU A 21 -16.10 -6.49 -2.41
C LEU A 21 -15.51 -6.33 -1.00
N ALA A 22 -14.51 -5.47 -0.85
CA ALA A 22 -13.91 -5.12 0.43
C ALA A 22 -14.96 -4.55 1.38
N ALA A 23 -15.82 -3.63 0.92
CA ALA A 23 -16.91 -3.08 1.73
C ALA A 23 -17.88 -4.17 2.19
N LEU A 24 -18.26 -5.10 1.30
CA LEU A 24 -19.13 -6.23 1.66
C LEU A 24 -18.47 -7.19 2.66
N ILE A 25 -17.17 -7.48 2.48
CA ILE A 25 -16.40 -8.32 3.40
C ILE A 25 -16.31 -7.64 4.77
N VAL A 26 -15.99 -6.35 4.82
CA VAL A 26 -15.89 -5.57 6.05
C VAL A 26 -17.23 -5.50 6.77
N TRP A 27 -18.34 -5.36 6.04
CA TRP A 27 -19.69 -5.42 6.62
C TRP A 27 -19.91 -6.74 7.37
N LYS A 28 -19.50 -7.87 6.80
CA LYS A 28 -19.65 -9.20 7.42
C LYS A 28 -18.59 -9.51 8.47
N ARG A 29 -17.39 -8.95 8.33
CA ARG A 29 -16.19 -9.22 9.14
C ARG A 29 -15.43 -7.91 9.40
N PRO A 30 -15.91 -7.09 10.36
CA PRO A 30 -15.33 -5.76 10.60
C PRO A 30 -13.85 -5.83 11.00
N GLN A 31 -13.41 -6.89 11.69
CA GLN A 31 -11.99 -7.11 12.02
C GLN A 31 -11.03 -7.13 10.81
N LEU A 32 -11.52 -7.31 9.58
CA LEU A 32 -10.67 -7.34 8.38
C LEU A 32 -10.47 -5.97 7.72
N TRP A 33 -11.06 -4.89 8.25
CA TRP A 33 -11.04 -3.57 7.61
C TRP A 33 -9.64 -3.07 7.28
N LEU A 34 -8.68 -3.18 8.23
CA LEU A 34 -7.29 -2.75 8.02
C LEU A 34 -6.59 -3.57 6.95
N THR A 35 -6.83 -4.88 6.91
CA THR A 35 -6.22 -5.77 5.92
C THR A 35 -6.76 -5.45 4.54
N MET A 36 -8.07 -5.27 4.40
CA MET A 36 -8.68 -4.84 3.14
C MET A 36 -8.17 -3.48 2.69
N LEU A 37 -8.05 -2.52 3.62
CA LEU A 37 -7.50 -1.19 3.34
C LEU A 37 -6.03 -1.26 2.89
N THR A 38 -5.22 -2.11 3.50
CA THR A 38 -3.80 -2.29 3.14
C THR A 38 -3.66 -2.85 1.74
N ILE A 39 -4.48 -3.85 1.40
CA ILE A 39 -4.51 -4.43 0.05
C ILE A 39 -4.94 -3.36 -0.96
N PHE A 40 -6.01 -2.62 -0.67
CA PHE A 40 -6.51 -1.57 -1.55
C PHE A 40 -5.47 -0.47 -1.78
N LEU A 41 -4.89 0.06 -0.71
CA LEU A 41 -3.88 1.13 -0.80
C LEU A 41 -2.62 0.63 -1.51
N GLY A 42 -2.20 -0.61 -1.28
CA GLY A 42 -1.03 -1.18 -1.97
C GLY A 42 -1.27 -1.30 -3.47
N ALA A 43 -2.42 -1.84 -3.86
CA ALA A 43 -2.80 -1.93 -5.26
C ALA A 43 -2.93 -0.55 -5.92
N LEU A 44 -3.49 0.44 -5.19
CA LEU A 44 -3.57 1.82 -5.65
C LEU A 44 -2.19 2.42 -5.90
N VAL A 45 -1.24 2.25 -4.96
CA VAL A 45 0.13 2.76 -5.12
C VAL A 45 0.85 2.06 -6.27
N GLY A 46 0.73 0.74 -6.39
CA GLY A 46 1.32 0.00 -7.51
C GLY A 46 0.77 0.43 -8.88
N TRP A 47 -0.53 0.74 -8.97
CA TRP A 47 -1.11 1.30 -10.18
C TRP A 47 -0.59 2.72 -10.48
N ILE A 48 -0.49 3.57 -9.47
CA ILE A 48 0.07 4.93 -9.61
C ILE A 48 1.53 4.86 -10.05
N ASP A 49 2.33 3.94 -9.50
CA ASP A 49 3.74 3.76 -9.83
C ASP A 49 3.94 3.44 -11.32
N VAL A 50 3.12 2.54 -11.88
CA VAL A 50 3.18 2.22 -13.32
C VAL A 50 2.78 3.40 -14.20
N GLY A 51 1.86 4.24 -13.74
CA GLY A 51 1.39 5.41 -14.49
C GLY A 51 2.22 6.68 -14.28
N ALA A 52 3.06 6.72 -13.24
CA ALA A 52 3.86 7.89 -12.89
C ALA A 52 5.20 7.85 -13.64
N ASN A 53 5.60 9.00 -14.18
CA ASN A 53 6.96 9.16 -14.71
C ASN A 53 8.00 9.39 -13.59
N GLU A 54 7.54 9.71 -12.38
CA GLU A 54 8.37 10.13 -11.26
C GLU A 54 8.17 9.21 -10.06
N VAL A 55 9.28 8.73 -9.49
CA VAL A 55 9.30 7.77 -8.36
C VAL A 55 8.89 8.41 -7.04
N ILE A 56 8.98 9.75 -6.95
CA ILE A 56 8.77 10.48 -5.70
C ILE A 56 7.35 10.35 -5.16
N LEU A 57 6.33 10.38 -6.02
CA LEU A 57 4.93 10.29 -5.61
C LEU A 57 4.60 8.91 -5.01
N PRO A 58 4.90 7.78 -5.67
CA PRO A 58 4.77 6.45 -5.07
C PRO A 58 5.50 6.32 -3.73
N VAL A 59 6.73 6.83 -3.62
CA VAL A 59 7.52 6.81 -2.37
C VAL A 59 6.81 7.56 -1.24
N PHE A 60 6.27 8.74 -1.50
CA PHE A 60 5.51 9.49 -0.49
C PHE A 60 4.24 8.76 -0.05
N LEU A 61 3.51 8.17 -0.99
CA LEU A 61 2.32 7.37 -0.68
C LEU A 61 2.70 6.14 0.16
N LEU A 62 3.83 5.50 -0.14
CA LEU A 62 4.32 4.37 0.64
C LEU A 62 4.61 4.74 2.09
N LEU A 63 5.30 5.87 2.28
CA LEU A 63 5.62 6.40 3.61
C LEU A 63 4.34 6.76 4.37
N ALA A 64 3.44 7.52 3.75
CA ALA A 64 2.22 8.00 4.39
C ALA A 64 1.28 6.85 4.75
N PHE A 65 0.94 5.98 3.79
CA PHE A 65 0.03 4.87 4.03
C PHE A 65 0.64 3.83 4.97
N GLY A 66 1.93 3.51 4.80
CA GLY A 66 2.66 2.63 5.70
C GLY A 66 2.64 3.15 7.14
N PHE A 67 2.85 4.45 7.33
CA PHE A 67 2.74 5.11 8.63
C PHE A 67 1.36 4.95 9.26
N PHE A 68 0.29 5.32 8.55
CA PHE A 68 -1.07 5.26 9.09
C PHE A 68 -1.52 3.83 9.43
N ILE A 69 -1.21 2.87 8.55
CA ILE A 69 -1.56 1.46 8.78
C ILE A 69 -0.82 0.91 10.00
N ALA A 70 0.49 1.17 10.10
CA ALA A 70 1.31 0.69 11.21
C ALA A 70 0.94 1.38 12.54
N PHE A 71 0.60 2.67 12.49
CA PHE A 71 0.09 3.40 13.64
C PHE A 71 -1.23 2.82 14.15
N ALA A 72 -2.13 2.41 13.24
CA ALA A 72 -3.40 1.77 13.60
C ALA A 72 -3.21 0.37 14.21
N ARG A 73 -2.26 -0.43 13.71
CA ARG A 73 -2.03 -1.81 14.17
C ARG A 73 -0.53 -2.17 14.26
N PRO A 74 0.17 -1.72 15.32
CA PRO A 74 1.63 -1.82 15.41
C PRO A 74 2.14 -3.27 15.49
N ARG A 75 1.38 -4.17 16.11
CA ARG A 75 1.79 -5.57 16.33
C ARG A 75 2.03 -6.36 15.03
N SER A 76 1.39 -5.95 13.94
CA SER A 76 1.48 -6.60 12.63
C SER A 76 2.02 -5.66 11.54
N ALA A 77 2.63 -4.54 11.90
CA ALA A 77 3.07 -3.51 10.97
C ALA A 77 4.01 -4.06 9.88
N TRP A 78 4.93 -4.94 10.25
CA TRP A 78 5.88 -5.56 9.31
C TRP A 78 5.19 -6.38 8.21
N LEU A 79 4.15 -7.15 8.55
CA LEU A 79 3.35 -7.90 7.56
C LEU A 79 2.60 -6.94 6.64
N HIS A 80 2.02 -5.88 7.20
CA HIS A 80 1.24 -4.92 6.40
C HIS A 80 2.17 -4.16 5.45
N ALA A 81 3.36 -3.75 5.89
CA ALA A 81 4.39 -3.15 5.05
C ALA A 81 4.82 -4.08 3.91
N LEU A 82 5.03 -5.37 4.20
CA LEU A 82 5.40 -6.37 3.20
C LEU A 82 4.31 -6.55 2.14
N PHE A 83 3.06 -6.78 2.57
CA PHE A 83 1.92 -6.95 1.65
C PHE A 83 1.68 -5.70 0.79
N PHE A 84 1.82 -4.52 1.41
CA PHE A 84 1.63 -3.24 0.75
C PHE A 84 2.72 -2.97 -0.29
N ALA A 85 4.00 -3.14 0.06
CA ALA A 85 5.12 -2.94 -0.86
C ALA A 85 5.15 -3.96 -2.00
N MET A 86 4.66 -5.18 -1.77
CA MET A 86 4.63 -6.26 -2.77
C MET A 86 3.74 -5.93 -3.99
N TRP A 87 2.78 -5.03 -3.86
CA TRP A 87 1.97 -4.62 -5.00
C TRP A 87 2.77 -3.91 -6.09
N ILE A 88 3.81 -3.16 -5.74
CA ILE A 88 4.63 -2.43 -6.71
C ILE A 88 5.35 -3.37 -7.69
N PRO A 89 6.13 -4.38 -7.25
CA PRO A 89 6.71 -5.34 -8.19
C PRO A 89 5.64 -6.14 -8.93
N ILE A 90 4.50 -6.50 -8.31
CA ILE A 90 3.40 -7.18 -9.02
C ILE A 90 2.92 -6.34 -10.21
N PHE A 91 2.67 -5.06 -10.00
CA PHE A 91 2.25 -4.13 -11.05
C PHE A 91 3.36 -3.87 -12.07
N GLY A 92 4.62 -3.77 -11.64
CA GLY A 92 5.77 -3.67 -12.54
C GLY A 92 5.93 -4.89 -13.46
N PHE A 93 5.80 -6.10 -12.93
CA PHE A 93 5.81 -7.34 -13.72
C PHE A 93 4.63 -7.40 -14.68
N LEU A 94 3.44 -7.00 -14.24
CA LEU A 94 2.24 -6.97 -15.09
C LEU A 94 2.40 -5.97 -16.24
N ALA A 95 2.93 -4.78 -15.96
CA ALA A 95 3.19 -3.75 -16.97
C ALA A 95 4.27 -4.19 -17.97
N PHE A 96 5.31 -4.89 -17.50
CA PHE A 96 6.34 -5.48 -18.35
C PHE A 96 5.76 -6.57 -19.26
N ALA A 97 4.99 -7.51 -18.70
CA ALA A 97 4.38 -8.61 -19.44
C ALA A 97 3.39 -8.12 -20.52
N LEU A 98 2.67 -7.03 -20.25
CA LEU A 98 1.72 -6.41 -21.17
C LEU A 98 2.35 -5.39 -22.12
N GLN A 99 3.68 -5.21 -22.08
CA GLN A 99 4.43 -4.23 -22.89
C GLN A 99 3.92 -2.79 -22.75
N VAL A 100 3.35 -2.46 -21.58
CA VAL A 100 2.77 -1.15 -21.26
C VAL A 100 3.87 -0.15 -20.85
N ALA A 101 4.91 -0.65 -20.18
CA ALA A 101 6.09 0.09 -19.76
C ALA A 101 7.36 -0.76 -19.98
N PRO A 102 7.88 -0.84 -21.23
CA PRO A 102 9.04 -1.70 -21.57
C PRO A 102 10.34 -1.31 -20.86
N SER A 103 10.44 -0.06 -20.39
CA SER A 103 11.57 0.47 -19.61
C SER A 103 11.47 0.16 -18.12
N ALA A 104 10.34 -0.36 -17.63
CA ALA A 104 10.20 -0.73 -16.24
C ALA A 104 11.15 -1.89 -15.93
N ARG A 105 12.10 -1.66 -15.02
CA ARG A 105 13.01 -2.69 -14.53
C ARG A 105 12.38 -3.31 -13.28
N PRO A 106 11.79 -4.52 -13.37
CA PRO A 106 11.01 -5.09 -12.26
C PRO A 106 11.83 -5.31 -10.98
N ILE A 107 13.16 -5.41 -11.12
CA ILE A 107 14.10 -5.53 -10.00
C ILE A 107 14.22 -4.21 -9.24
N GLU A 108 14.15 -3.06 -9.91
CA GLU A 108 14.23 -1.75 -9.27
C GLU A 108 12.97 -1.45 -8.44
N SER A 109 11.83 -2.07 -8.78
CA SER A 109 10.59 -2.03 -7.99
C SER A 109 10.76 -2.56 -6.55
N PHE A 110 11.78 -3.38 -6.27
CA PHE A 110 12.06 -3.83 -4.90
C PHE A 110 12.63 -2.73 -3.99
N ILE A 111 13.12 -1.63 -4.55
CA ILE A 111 13.57 -0.46 -3.77
C ILE A 111 12.40 0.14 -2.98
N ALA A 112 11.16 -0.03 -3.48
CA ALA A 112 9.94 0.44 -2.82
C ALA A 112 9.67 -0.20 -1.45
N PHE A 113 10.29 -1.34 -1.13
CA PHE A 113 10.18 -1.91 0.21
C PHE A 113 10.80 -0.98 1.27
N ILE A 114 11.89 -0.27 0.93
CA ILE A 114 12.59 0.62 1.87
C ILE A 114 11.66 1.71 2.43
N PRO A 115 11.03 2.58 1.62
CA PRO A 115 10.14 3.62 2.13
C PRO A 115 8.90 3.02 2.82
N ALA A 116 8.38 1.88 2.36
CA ALA A 116 7.27 1.21 3.02
C ALA A 116 7.61 0.77 4.46
N PHE A 117 8.78 0.15 4.65
CA PHE A 117 9.27 -0.24 5.98
C PHE A 117 9.61 0.97 6.86
N ILE A 118 10.18 2.03 6.29
CA ILE A 118 10.46 3.28 7.02
C ILE A 118 9.13 3.89 7.52
N GLY A 119 8.14 4.02 6.64
CA GLY A 119 6.83 4.54 7.01
C GLY A 119 6.17 3.71 8.11
N ALA A 120 6.17 2.39 7.95
CA ALA A 120 5.63 1.48 8.95
C ALA A 120 6.37 1.57 10.30
N GLY A 121 7.70 1.61 10.28
CA GLY A 121 8.53 1.76 11.47
C GLY A 121 8.23 3.06 12.23
N ALA A 122 8.13 4.17 11.49
CA ALA A 122 7.75 5.46 12.07
C ALA A 122 6.36 5.38 12.74
N GLY A 123 5.37 4.77 12.07
CA GLY A 123 4.03 4.59 12.63
C GLY A 123 4.01 3.77 13.92
N VAL A 124 4.80 2.70 13.99
CA VAL A 124 4.96 1.88 15.22
C VAL A 124 5.55 2.71 16.36
N VAL A 125 6.64 3.44 16.09
CA VAL A 125 7.33 4.26 17.11
C VAL A 125 6.40 5.34 17.65
N THR A 126 5.70 6.06 16.78
CA THR A 126 4.74 7.09 17.19
C THR A 126 3.59 6.50 18.03
N ARG A 127 3.07 5.33 17.65
CA ARG A 127 2.02 4.67 18.43
C ARG A 127 2.50 4.24 19.82
N GLN A 128 3.73 3.75 19.92
CA GLN A 128 4.34 3.37 21.21
C GLN A 128 4.53 4.60 22.10
N MET A 129 5.05 5.71 21.55
CA MET A 129 5.20 6.96 22.28
C MET A 129 3.85 7.48 22.79
N ALA A 130 2.83 7.52 21.93
CA ALA A 130 1.48 7.94 22.31
C ALA A 130 0.92 7.09 23.47
N SER A 131 1.09 5.76 23.40
CA SER A 131 0.63 4.86 24.47
C SER A 131 1.38 5.04 25.79
N LYS A 132 2.67 5.38 25.74
CA LYS A 132 3.47 5.66 26.95
C LYS A 132 3.02 6.95 27.63
N VAL A 133 2.78 8.01 26.86
CA VAL A 133 2.30 9.30 27.39
C VAL A 133 0.94 9.13 28.08
N GLN A 134 0.01 8.42 27.45
CA GLN A 134 -1.31 8.16 28.04
C GLN A 134 -1.23 7.42 29.39
N ASN A 135 -0.30 6.46 29.54
CA ASN A 135 -0.12 5.74 30.79
C ASN A 135 0.48 6.62 31.91
N LEU A 136 1.22 7.68 31.56
CA LEU A 136 1.79 8.62 32.54
C LEU A 136 0.74 9.64 33.04
N GLU A 137 -0.25 9.98 32.21
CA GLU A 137 -1.30 10.93 32.57
C GLU A 137 -2.42 10.32 33.42
N ILE A 138 -2.62 9.00 33.36
CA ILE A 138 -3.75 8.33 34.03
C ILE A 138 -3.35 7.69 35.38
N GLY A 139 -2.06 7.47 35.65
CA GLY A 139 -1.56 6.83 36.89
C GLY A 139 -2.02 5.37 37.05
N PRO A 140 -1.30 4.53 37.83
CA PRO A 140 -1.75 3.19 38.17
C PRO A 140 -3.02 3.20 39.05
#